data_AF-A0AAV9ITE2-F1
#
_entry.id   AF-A0AAV9ITE2-F1
#
_cell.length_a   1.000
_cell.length_b   1.000
_cell.length_c   1.000
_cell.angle_alpha   90.00
_cell.angle_beta   90.00
_cell.angle_gamma   90.00
#
_symmetry.space_group_name_H-M   'P 1'
#
loop_
_entity.id
_entity.type
_entity.pdbx_description
1 polymer ?
#
loop_
_entity_poly.entity_id
_entity_poly.type
_entity_poly.pdbx_seq_one_letter_code
_entity_poly.pdbx_strand_id
1 'polypeptide(L)'
;MLSGALDATRRDDWQHACSRRGVLTALVSSVLGLTLLPAWRAGAAEAPVALPDKVQQFARLLADRQAWTALGQALRKRTDAVSDGEWHSIQVYLRQLYQDAAVLDAMAAARPASEGPLRALASEFRQRVRQLDGPAKQRDKEAFLQGHARTVEVLGRFLERWQASSDVPAEL
;
A
#
# COMPACT_ATOMS: atom_id res chain seq x y z
N MET A 1 -47.45 27.18 41.47
CA MET A 1 -47.51 28.57 40.95
C MET A 1 -46.48 28.69 39.84
N LEU A 2 -46.97 28.95 38.62
CA LEU A 2 -46.31 29.52 37.42
C LEU A 2 -45.07 28.75 36.89
N SER A 3 -45.13 27.89 35.87
CA SER A 3 -45.61 28.04 34.48
C SER A 3 -45.05 29.24 33.72
N GLY A 4 -44.28 28.94 32.66
CA GLY A 4 -43.77 29.81 31.60
C GLY A 4 -42.62 29.07 30.90
N ALA A 5 -42.78 28.26 29.85
CA ALA A 5 -43.49 28.39 28.57
C ALA A 5 -42.97 29.58 27.74
N LEU A 6 -42.33 29.25 26.61
CA LEU A 6 -42.33 29.87 25.26
C LEU A 6 -41.01 29.49 24.55
N ASP A 7 -41.03 28.50 23.65
CA ASP A 7 -41.27 28.64 22.20
C ASP A 7 -40.15 29.43 21.49
N ALA A 8 -39.26 28.74 20.77
CA ALA A 8 -39.45 28.36 19.36
C ALA A 8 -39.46 29.56 18.42
N THR A 9 -38.29 29.93 17.91
CA THR A 9 -38.02 30.65 16.66
C THR A 9 -36.51 30.49 16.40
N ARG A 10 -35.96 30.23 15.22
CA ARG A 10 -36.48 30.24 13.86
C ARG A 10 -35.44 29.55 12.99
N ARG A 11 -35.93 28.67 12.13
CA ARG A 11 -35.25 28.02 11.01
C ARG A 11 -35.06 29.07 9.88
N ASP A 12 -34.11 28.80 8.98
CA ASP A 12 -33.93 29.42 7.66
C ASP A 12 -33.15 30.74 7.58
N ASP A 13 -31.89 30.62 7.14
CA ASP A 13 -31.26 31.56 6.21
C ASP A 13 -30.23 30.80 5.36
N TRP A 14 -30.74 29.84 4.58
CA TRP A 14 -30.07 29.38 3.37
C TRP A 14 -30.52 30.26 2.22
N GLN A 15 -29.52 30.72 1.45
CA GLN A 15 -29.66 31.26 0.09
C GLN A 15 -30.17 32.70 0.01
N HIS A 16 -29.25 33.61 -0.33
CA HIS A 16 -29.27 34.38 -1.59
C HIS A 16 -28.28 35.55 -1.50
N ALA A 17 -27.00 35.27 -1.70
CA ALA A 17 -26.06 36.26 -2.20
C ALA A 17 -25.56 35.81 -3.57
N CYS A 18 -26.44 35.94 -4.57
CA CYS A 18 -26.07 35.95 -5.97
C CYS A 18 -25.09 37.09 -6.23
N SER A 19 -23.78 36.82 -6.20
CA SER A 19 -22.80 37.72 -6.81
C SER A 19 -22.41 37.18 -8.18
N ARG A 20 -23.03 37.77 -9.20
CA ARG A 20 -22.74 37.56 -10.62
C ARG A 20 -21.51 38.39 -10.99
N ARG A 21 -20.60 37.74 -11.73
CA ARG A 21 -19.69 38.31 -12.74
C ARG A 21 -18.54 39.20 -12.22
N GLY A 22 -17.37 38.58 -12.14
CA GLY A 22 -16.07 39.24 -12.25
C GLY A 22 -15.11 38.31 -12.98
N VAL A 23 -15.10 38.40 -14.32
CA VAL A 23 -14.02 37.89 -15.16
C VAL A 23 -12.89 38.92 -15.07
N LEU A 24 -11.67 38.51 -14.72
CA LEU A 24 -10.40 38.84 -15.39
C LEU A 24 -9.18 38.48 -14.50
N THR A 25 -8.52 37.40 -14.91
CA THR A 25 -7.08 37.30 -15.24
C THR A 25 -5.99 37.77 -14.26
N ALA A 26 -5.08 36.80 -14.03
CA ALA A 26 -3.62 36.91 -13.83
C ALA A 26 -3.08 37.27 -12.43
N LEU A 27 -2.43 36.29 -11.78
CA LEU A 27 -0.96 36.16 -11.84
C LEU A 27 -0.49 34.88 -11.15
N VAL A 28 0.44 34.22 -11.82
CA VAL A 28 1.19 33.04 -11.42
C VAL A 28 1.92 33.30 -10.11
N SER A 29 1.73 32.44 -9.11
CA SER A 29 2.68 32.26 -8.01
C SER A 29 2.95 30.77 -7.87
N SER A 30 4.13 30.40 -8.34
CA SER A 30 4.74 29.08 -8.30
C SER A 30 4.78 28.55 -6.87
N VAL A 31 3.99 27.51 -6.58
CA VAL A 31 4.32 26.57 -5.50
C VAL A 31 5.03 25.39 -6.16
N LEU A 32 6.36 25.57 -6.30
CA LEU A 32 7.29 24.46 -6.44
C LEU A 32 7.23 23.64 -5.14
N GLY A 33 7.06 22.32 -5.26
CA GLY A 33 7.45 21.39 -4.21
C GLY A 33 6.37 20.44 -3.70
N LEU A 34 5.67 19.71 -4.58
CA LEU A 34 4.98 18.47 -4.18
C LEU A 34 5.02 17.41 -5.29
N THR A 35 6.21 17.05 -5.74
CA THR A 35 6.40 15.94 -6.68
C THR A 35 7.53 15.03 -6.21
N LEU A 36 7.31 14.32 -5.10
CA LEU A 36 8.09 13.12 -4.77
C LEU A 36 7.17 11.99 -4.26
N LEU A 37 5.98 11.88 -4.87
CA LEU A 37 5.30 10.60 -4.92
C LEU A 37 5.41 10.09 -6.35
N PRO A 38 5.99 8.91 -6.59
CA PRO A 38 6.05 8.34 -7.93
C PRO A 38 4.61 8.20 -8.43
N ALA A 39 4.33 8.76 -9.61
CA ALA A 39 3.04 8.66 -10.29
C ALA A 39 2.77 7.20 -10.66
N TRP A 40 2.29 6.41 -9.70
CA TRP A 40 1.80 5.06 -9.91
C TRP A 40 0.41 5.14 -10.52
N ARG A 41 0.35 5.32 -11.85
CA ARG A 41 -0.69 4.87 -12.80
C ARG A 41 -0.84 5.84 -13.97
N ALA A 42 -0.13 5.56 -15.05
CA ALA A 42 -0.66 5.66 -16.42
C ALA A 42 0.34 4.97 -17.34
N GLY A 43 -0.05 3.82 -17.88
CA GLY A 43 0.77 3.01 -18.77
C GLY A 43 -0.07 1.86 -19.30
N ALA A 44 -1.05 2.17 -20.13
CA ALA A 44 -1.57 1.21 -21.09
C ALA A 44 -0.42 0.93 -22.07
N ALA A 45 0.45 -0.02 -21.71
CA ALA A 45 1.44 -0.54 -22.62
C ALA A 45 0.72 -1.48 -23.58
N GLU A 46 0.70 -1.11 -24.86
CA GLU A 46 0.33 -1.97 -25.98
C GLU A 46 1.07 -3.31 -25.85
N ALA A 47 0.32 -4.41 -25.96
CA ALA A 47 0.79 -5.75 -25.64
C ALA A 47 1.79 -6.29 -26.67
N PRO A 48 2.96 -6.80 -26.23
CA PRO A 48 3.69 -7.80 -26.97
C PRO A 48 3.90 -9.05 -26.10
N VAL A 49 3.40 -10.19 -26.57
CA VAL A 49 3.55 -11.53 -25.99
C VAL A 49 2.99 -11.65 -24.57
N ALA A 50 1.76 -12.15 -24.47
CA ALA A 50 1.13 -12.51 -23.21
C ALA A 50 1.96 -13.60 -22.50
N LEU A 51 2.91 -13.18 -21.66
CA LEU A 51 3.48 -14.03 -20.62
C LEU A 51 2.31 -14.66 -19.84
N PRO A 52 2.36 -15.96 -19.49
CA PRO A 52 1.30 -16.58 -18.71
C PRO A 52 1.00 -15.72 -17.48
N ASP A 53 -0.27 -15.48 -17.15
CA ASP A 53 -0.69 -14.54 -16.09
C ASP A 53 0.13 -14.64 -14.79
N LYS A 54 0.57 -15.85 -14.46
CA LYS A 54 1.41 -16.17 -13.30
C LYS A 54 2.79 -15.48 -13.31
N VAL A 55 3.41 -15.32 -14.48
CA VAL A 55 4.71 -14.64 -14.62
C VAL A 55 4.56 -13.15 -14.39
N GLN A 56 3.48 -12.54 -14.91
CA GLN A 56 3.20 -11.11 -14.68
C GLN A 56 2.89 -10.83 -13.20
N GLN A 57 2.09 -11.70 -12.57
CA GLN A 57 1.79 -11.59 -11.14
C GLN A 57 3.05 -11.76 -10.27
N PHE A 58 3.97 -12.64 -10.66
CA PHE A 58 5.25 -12.78 -9.96
C PHE A 58 6.16 -11.56 -10.15
N ALA A 59 6.28 -11.03 -11.37
CA ALA A 59 7.03 -9.81 -11.64
C ALA A 59 6.49 -8.63 -10.82
N ARG A 60 5.16 -8.52 -10.70
CA ARG A 60 4.51 -7.53 -9.86
C ARG A 60 4.86 -7.71 -8.38
N LEU A 61 4.81 -8.94 -7.86
CA LEU A 61 5.23 -9.23 -6.48
C LEU A 61 6.70 -8.83 -6.23
N LEU A 62 7.60 -9.04 -7.19
CA LEU A 62 9.00 -8.61 -7.07
C LEU A 62 9.13 -7.09 -7.05
N ALA A 63 8.36 -6.37 -7.87
CA ALA A 63 8.30 -4.91 -7.82
C ALA A 63 7.73 -4.42 -6.48
N ASP A 64 6.66 -5.06 -5.99
CA ASP A 64 6.06 -4.77 -4.69
C ASP A 64 7.04 -5.01 -3.54
N ARG A 65 7.88 -6.07 -3.62
CA ARG A 65 8.97 -6.30 -2.65
C ARG A 65 9.96 -5.13 -2.61
N GLN A 66 10.36 -4.62 -3.76
CA GLN A 66 11.30 -3.50 -3.83
C GLN A 66 10.68 -2.23 -3.25
N ALA A 67 9.44 -1.92 -3.65
CA ALA A 67 8.69 -0.79 -3.11
C ALA A 67 8.48 -0.92 -1.59
N TRP A 68 8.13 -2.11 -1.11
CA TRP A 68 7.99 -2.41 0.31
C TRP A 68 9.28 -2.18 1.07
N THR A 69 10.41 -2.65 0.55
CA THR A 69 11.72 -2.45 1.16
C THR A 69 12.09 -0.96 1.20
N ALA A 70 11.85 -0.24 0.09
CA ALA A 70 12.09 1.20 -0.01
C ALA A 70 11.24 2.00 0.99
N LEU A 71 9.96 1.64 1.18
CA LEU A 71 9.10 2.26 2.19
C LEU A 71 9.70 2.15 3.59
N GLY A 72 10.13 0.95 3.99
CA GLY A 72 10.75 0.74 5.30
C GLY A 72 12.05 1.53 5.48
N GLN A 73 12.88 1.62 4.42
CA GLN A 73 14.09 2.44 4.46
C GLN A 73 13.79 3.95 4.53
N ALA A 74 12.82 4.43 3.75
CA ALA A 74 12.38 5.81 3.76
C ALA A 74 11.86 6.20 5.15
N LEU A 75 11.02 5.37 5.75
CA LEU A 75 10.52 5.57 7.11
C LEU A 75 11.66 5.58 8.14
N ARG A 76 12.65 4.68 8.06
CA ARG A 76 13.80 4.66 8.97
C ARG A 76 14.65 5.93 8.89
N LYS A 77 14.93 6.41 7.68
CA LYS A 77 15.76 7.62 7.45
C LYS A 77 15.06 8.91 7.87
N ARG A 78 13.73 8.87 7.93
CA ARG A 78 12.92 10.04 8.22
C ARG A 78 13.04 10.46 9.70
N THR A 79 13.31 11.75 9.93
CA THR A 79 13.42 12.34 11.27
C THR A 79 12.15 13.06 11.70
N ASP A 80 11.36 13.54 10.75
CA ASP A 80 10.06 14.17 10.98
C ASP A 80 8.94 13.14 11.22
N ALA A 81 7.84 13.63 11.80
CA ALA A 81 6.64 12.84 12.01
C ALA A 81 5.99 12.48 10.66
N VAL A 82 5.55 11.23 10.53
CA VAL A 82 4.79 10.77 9.37
C VAL A 82 3.38 11.36 9.45
N SER A 83 2.95 12.03 8.38
CA SER A 83 1.65 12.70 8.34
C SER A 83 0.48 11.72 8.26
N ASP A 84 -0.72 12.20 8.60
CA ASP A 84 -1.96 11.43 8.55
C ASP A 84 -2.25 10.86 7.16
N GLY A 85 -2.03 11.66 6.12
CA GLY A 85 -2.21 11.25 4.73
C GLY A 85 -1.25 10.11 4.35
N GLU A 86 -0.01 10.17 4.83
CA GLU A 86 0.98 9.14 4.55
C GLU A 86 0.66 7.83 5.29
N TRP A 87 0.23 7.90 6.55
CA TRP A 87 -0.25 6.72 7.26
C TRP A 87 -1.46 6.08 6.56
N HIS A 88 -2.38 6.89 6.05
CA HIS A 88 -3.50 6.40 5.26
C HIS A 88 -3.01 5.69 3.98
N SER A 89 -2.07 6.29 3.25
CA SER A 89 -1.46 5.67 2.07
C SER A 89 -0.75 4.34 2.40
N ILE A 90 -0.05 4.26 3.53
CA ILE A 90 0.57 3.02 4.01
C ILE A 90 -0.49 1.95 4.26
N GLN A 91 -1.61 2.29 4.90
CA GLN A 91 -2.69 1.33 5.15
C GLN A 91 -3.34 0.85 3.84
N VAL A 92 -3.55 1.74 2.87
CA VAL A 92 -4.05 1.35 1.54
C VAL A 92 -3.08 0.40 0.85
N TYR A 93 -1.78 0.71 0.92
CA TYR A 93 -0.74 -0.14 0.38
C TYR A 93 -0.71 -1.53 1.05
N LEU A 94 -0.82 -1.63 2.38
CA LEU A 94 -0.88 -2.91 3.09
C LEU A 94 -2.04 -3.79 2.61
N ARG A 95 -3.22 -3.21 2.34
CA ARG A 95 -4.38 -3.95 1.83
C ARG A 95 -4.12 -4.48 0.42
N GLN A 96 -3.51 -3.68 -0.45
CA GLN A 96 -3.12 -4.12 -1.78
C GLN A 96 -2.06 -5.23 -1.71
N LEU A 97 -1.02 -5.07 -0.89
CA LEU A 97 0.02 -6.06 -0.69
C LEU A 97 -0.55 -7.40 -0.17
N TYR A 98 -1.54 -7.35 0.73
CA TYR A 98 -2.22 -8.56 1.22
C TYR A 98 -2.98 -9.30 0.11
N GLN A 99 -3.59 -8.58 -0.84
CA GLN A 99 -4.26 -9.18 -2.00
C GLN A 99 -3.23 -9.78 -2.97
N ASP A 100 -2.18 -9.02 -3.28
CA ASP A 100 -1.13 -9.44 -4.22
C ASP A 100 -0.35 -10.64 -3.65
N ALA A 101 -0.24 -10.76 -2.33
CA ALA A 101 0.35 -11.92 -1.65
C ALA A 101 -0.35 -13.26 -1.92
N ALA A 102 -1.59 -13.27 -2.41
CA ALA A 102 -2.28 -14.51 -2.81
C ALA A 102 -1.55 -15.25 -3.95
N VAL A 103 -0.72 -14.55 -4.74
CA VAL A 103 0.13 -15.19 -5.75
C VAL A 103 1.12 -16.18 -5.14
N LEU A 104 1.56 -15.96 -3.89
CA LEU A 104 2.49 -16.86 -3.19
C LEU A 104 1.88 -18.26 -3.00
N ASP A 105 0.56 -18.34 -2.79
CA ASP A 105 -0.15 -19.61 -2.66
C ASP A 105 -0.16 -20.38 -4.00
N ALA A 106 -0.40 -19.66 -5.10
CA ALA A 106 -0.37 -20.21 -6.45
C ALA A 106 1.04 -20.64 -6.87
N MET A 107 2.06 -19.88 -6.45
CA MET A 107 3.44 -20.27 -6.57
C MET A 107 3.66 -21.57 -5.80
N ALA A 108 3.44 -21.60 -4.48
CA ALA A 108 3.68 -22.78 -3.65
C ALA A 108 3.08 -24.08 -4.25
N ALA A 109 1.85 -24.01 -4.78
CA ALA A 109 1.18 -25.14 -5.43
C ALA A 109 1.87 -25.63 -6.73
N ALA A 110 2.60 -24.78 -7.44
CA ALA A 110 3.36 -25.17 -8.63
C ALA A 110 4.66 -25.93 -8.29
N ARG A 111 4.98 -26.16 -7.01
CA ARG A 111 6.13 -26.94 -6.54
C ARG A 111 5.70 -28.01 -5.54
N PRO A 112 5.09 -29.13 -5.97
CA PRO A 112 4.52 -30.14 -5.06
C PRO A 112 5.51 -30.66 -4.01
N ALA A 113 6.78 -30.86 -4.39
CA ALA A 113 7.84 -31.33 -3.49
C ALA A 113 8.18 -30.36 -2.34
N SER A 114 7.87 -29.06 -2.49
CA SER A 114 8.12 -28.02 -1.49
C SER A 114 6.86 -27.26 -1.08
N GLU A 115 5.68 -27.73 -1.49
CA GLU A 115 4.41 -27.03 -1.38
C GLU A 115 4.06 -26.72 0.08
N GLY A 116 4.21 -27.70 1.00
CA GLY A 116 3.91 -27.52 2.41
C GLY A 116 4.71 -26.38 3.05
N PRO A 117 6.06 -26.43 3.03
CA PRO A 117 6.91 -25.36 3.54
C PRO A 117 6.67 -23.99 2.85
N LEU A 118 6.47 -23.98 1.53
CA LEU A 118 6.21 -22.74 0.79
C LEU A 118 4.86 -22.12 1.17
N ARG A 119 3.80 -22.94 1.31
CA ARG A 119 2.49 -22.48 1.79
C ARG A 119 2.55 -21.94 3.21
N ALA A 120 3.35 -22.56 4.08
CA ALA A 120 3.54 -22.07 5.45
C ALA A 120 4.12 -20.64 5.44
N LEU A 121 5.16 -20.40 4.62
CA LEU A 121 5.77 -19.08 4.46
C LEU A 121 4.83 -18.07 3.77
N ALA A 122 4.05 -18.49 2.77
CA ALA A 122 3.05 -17.65 2.11
C ALA A 122 1.96 -17.19 3.11
N SER A 123 1.44 -18.12 3.90
CA SER A 123 0.47 -17.84 4.96
C SER A 123 1.05 -16.93 6.03
N GLU A 124 2.27 -17.20 6.50
CA GLU A 124 2.97 -16.36 7.47
C GLU A 124 3.14 -14.92 6.94
N PHE A 125 3.55 -14.76 5.67
CA PHE A 125 3.70 -13.45 5.05
C PHE A 125 2.38 -12.67 5.07
N ARG A 126 1.29 -13.29 4.62
CA ARG A 126 -0.05 -12.68 4.62
C ARG A 126 -0.50 -12.28 6.02
N GLN A 127 -0.30 -13.15 7.00
CA GLN A 127 -0.63 -12.88 8.40
C GLN A 127 0.15 -11.68 8.93
N ARG A 128 1.46 -11.59 8.65
CA ARG A 128 2.29 -10.46 9.09
C ARG A 128 1.92 -9.15 8.41
N VAL A 129 1.64 -9.16 7.11
CA VAL A 129 1.11 -7.97 6.40
C VAL A 129 -0.17 -7.47 7.06
N ARG A 130 -1.09 -8.37 7.42
CA ARG A 130 -2.31 -8.02 8.15
C ARG A 130 -2.03 -7.45 9.55
N GLN A 131 -1.08 -8.02 10.28
CA GLN A 131 -0.70 -7.55 11.62
C GLN A 131 -0.12 -6.14 11.62
N LEU A 132 0.45 -5.68 10.50
CA LEU A 132 0.98 -4.33 10.35
C LEU A 132 -0.10 -3.23 10.26
N ASP A 133 -1.35 -3.60 10.00
CA ASP A 133 -2.48 -2.64 9.97
C ASP A 133 -2.73 -2.00 11.35
N GLY A 134 -2.49 -2.74 12.44
CA GLY A 134 -2.61 -2.23 13.81
C GLY A 134 -1.64 -1.08 14.10
N PRO A 135 -0.30 -1.31 14.01
CA PRO A 135 0.70 -0.26 14.14
C PRO A 135 0.49 0.91 13.18
N ALA A 136 0.09 0.65 11.92
CA ALA A 136 -0.17 1.71 10.95
C ALA A 136 -1.39 2.58 11.31
N LYS A 137 -2.43 2.01 11.93
CA LYS A 137 -3.58 2.76 12.46
C LYS A 137 -3.23 3.56 13.71
N GLN A 138 -2.40 2.98 14.57
CA GLN A 138 -1.91 3.61 15.79
C GLN A 138 -0.80 4.63 15.54
N ARG A 139 -0.30 4.70 14.28
CA ARG A 139 0.82 5.55 13.87
C ARG A 139 2.11 5.24 14.63
N ASP A 140 2.24 4.00 15.09
CA ASP A 140 3.41 3.51 15.78
C ASP A 140 4.48 3.13 14.76
N LYS A 141 5.33 4.11 14.46
CA LYS A 141 6.45 3.96 13.52
C LYS A 141 7.40 2.85 13.93
N GLU A 142 7.69 2.71 15.21
CA GLU A 142 8.66 1.72 15.69
C GLU A 142 8.09 0.31 15.54
N ALA A 143 6.89 0.06 16.07
CA ALA A 143 6.23 -1.25 15.94
C ALA A 143 5.99 -1.60 14.46
N PHE A 144 5.63 -0.62 13.62
CA PHE A 144 5.50 -0.82 12.18
C PHE A 144 6.82 -1.26 11.54
N LEU A 145 7.93 -0.59 11.86
CA LEU A 145 9.26 -0.90 11.30
C LEU A 145 9.80 -2.26 11.78
N GLN A 146 9.51 -2.65 13.02
CA GLN A 146 9.86 -3.98 13.54
C GLN A 146 9.06 -5.08 12.82
N GLY A 147 7.75 -4.90 12.66
CA GLY A 147 6.92 -5.84 11.91
C GLY A 147 7.31 -5.89 10.42
N HIS A 148 7.63 -4.73 9.82
CA HIS A 148 8.09 -4.60 8.44
C HIS A 148 9.32 -5.46 8.18
N ALA A 149 10.34 -5.36 9.03
CA ALA A 149 11.58 -6.13 8.90
C ALA A 149 11.31 -7.64 8.89
N ARG A 150 10.47 -8.12 9.83
CA ARG A 150 10.07 -9.53 9.90
C ARG A 150 9.28 -9.98 8.67
N THR A 151 8.41 -9.12 8.14
CA THR A 151 7.66 -9.40 6.91
C THR A 151 8.58 -9.53 5.70
N VAL A 152 9.61 -8.67 5.58
CA VAL A 152 10.63 -8.77 4.52
C VAL A 152 11.42 -10.07 4.64
N GLU A 153 11.78 -10.46 5.86
CA GLU A 153 12.52 -11.71 6.11
C GLU A 153 11.72 -12.96 5.67
N VAL A 154 10.42 -13.02 5.99
CA VAL A 154 9.55 -14.13 5.54
C VAL A 154 9.50 -14.21 4.02
N LEU A 155 9.33 -13.07 3.33
CA LEU A 155 9.32 -13.05 1.87
C LEU A 155 10.67 -13.48 1.28
N GLY A 156 11.78 -13.07 1.91
CA GLY A 156 13.12 -13.53 1.56
C GLY A 156 13.25 -15.04 1.64
N ARG A 157 12.87 -15.63 2.79
CA ARG A 157 12.88 -17.09 3.00
C ARG A 157 11.98 -17.84 2.01
N PHE A 158 10.83 -17.27 1.68
CA PHE A 158 9.95 -17.82 0.63
C PHE A 158 10.66 -17.89 -0.71
N LEU A 159 11.25 -16.76 -1.16
CA LEU A 159 11.89 -16.67 -2.47
C LEU A 159 13.16 -17.53 -2.57
N GLU A 160 13.96 -17.57 -1.51
CA GLU A 160 15.14 -18.44 -1.42
C GLU A 160 14.74 -19.91 -1.55
N ARG A 161 13.74 -20.35 -0.78
CA ARG A 161 13.26 -21.73 -0.84
C ARG A 161 12.62 -22.06 -2.19
N TRP A 162 11.86 -21.11 -2.75
CA TRP A 162 11.30 -21.23 -4.09
C TRP A 162 12.38 -21.47 -5.13
N GLN A 163 13.44 -20.67 -5.09
CA GLN A 163 14.59 -20.78 -5.99
C GLN A 163 15.33 -22.10 -5.80
N ALA A 164 15.59 -22.51 -4.56
CA ALA A 164 16.24 -23.80 -4.26
C ALA A 164 15.44 -25.02 -4.75
N SER A 165 14.11 -24.90 -4.87
CA SER A 165 13.24 -25.95 -5.43
C SER A 165 13.18 -25.96 -6.96
N SER A 166 13.88 -25.03 -7.61
CA SER A 166 13.99 -24.96 -9.06
C SER A 166 15.23 -25.77 -9.46
N ASP A 167 15.04 -27.04 -9.83
CA ASP A 167 16.05 -27.86 -10.53
C ASP A 167 16.35 -27.23 -11.90
N VAL A 168 17.04 -26.11 -11.91
CA VAL A 168 17.72 -25.59 -13.10
C VAL A 168 19.15 -26.11 -12.95
N PRO A 169 19.59 -27.06 -13.80
CA PRO A 169 20.99 -27.50 -13.79
C PRO A 169 21.89 -26.28 -13.88
N ALA A 170 22.89 -26.18 -13.01
CA ALA A 170 23.89 -25.12 -13.03
C ALA A 170 24.87 -25.27 -14.22
N GLU A 171 24.41 -25.83 -15.34
CA GLU A 171 25.23 -26.09 -16.52
C GLU A 171 25.11 -24.91 -17.49
N LEU A 172 25.94 -23.91 -17.22
CA LEU A 172 26.60 -23.08 -18.24
C LEU A 172 28.10 -23.07 -17.95
#